data_AF-A0A0A0UWP8-F1
#
_entry.id   AF-A0A0A0UWP8-F1
#
_cell.length_a   1.000
_cell.length_b   1.000
_cell.length_c   1.000
_cell.angle_alpha   90.00
_cell.angle_beta   90.00
_cell.angle_gamma   90.00
#
_symmetry.space_group_name_H-M   'P 1'
#
loop_
_entity.id
_entity.type
_entity.pdbx_description
1 polymer ?
#
loop_
_entity_poly.entity_id
_entity_poly.type
_entity_poly.pdbx_seq_one_letter_code
_entity_poly.pdbx_strand_id
1 'polypeptide(L)'
;MMNIEDFKNMFRAHLSHEIWDKWRKGQLDVSMRRNTSDGCKYEELPKEAADKIFDGGEIHSCEDLADPTEVISDRYACSLYGITTFKPSGYAIEEDFPNEVVLLVRGWSVADFMSDWTKFDAVDD
;
A
#
# COMPACT_ATOMS: atom_id res chain seq x y z
N MET A 1 -5.70 -29.19 -0.72
CA MET A 1 -5.86 -28.07 -1.67
C MET A 1 -6.21 -26.85 -0.83
N MET A 2 -5.42 -25.78 -0.91
CA MET A 2 -5.68 -24.54 -0.16
C MET A 2 -6.95 -23.89 -0.70
N ASN A 3 -7.82 -23.37 0.18
CA ASN A 3 -9.01 -22.66 -0.25
C ASN A 3 -8.66 -21.19 -0.59
N ILE A 4 -9.54 -20.51 -1.32
CA ILE A 4 -9.28 -19.13 -1.78
C ILE A 4 -9.12 -18.13 -0.62
N GLU A 5 -9.78 -18.36 0.50
CA GLU A 5 -9.73 -17.49 1.67
C GLU A 5 -8.40 -17.65 2.41
N ASP A 6 -7.94 -18.89 2.59
CA ASP A 6 -6.62 -19.20 3.13
C ASP A 6 -5.52 -18.55 2.27
N PHE A 7 -5.66 -18.61 0.95
CA PHE A 7 -4.73 -17.95 0.03
C PHE A 7 -4.73 -16.43 0.18
N LYS A 8 -5.90 -15.79 0.25
CA LYS A 8 -6.01 -14.33 0.47
C LYS A 8 -5.38 -13.91 1.80
N ASN A 9 -5.65 -14.65 2.87
CA ASN A 9 -5.07 -14.38 4.18
C ASN A 9 -3.55 -14.52 4.16
N MET A 10 -3.03 -15.57 3.52
CA MET A 10 -1.59 -15.76 3.34
C MET A 10 -0.98 -14.63 2.51
N PHE A 11 -1.59 -14.25 1.39
CA PHE A 11 -1.14 -13.17 0.52
C PHE A 11 -1.05 -11.85 1.29
N ARG A 12 -2.12 -11.46 2.01
CA ARG A 12 -2.15 -10.21 2.78
C ARG A 12 -1.12 -10.20 3.89
N ALA A 13 -0.92 -11.33 4.58
CA ALA A 13 0.08 -11.44 5.64
C ALA A 13 1.51 -11.26 5.11
N HIS A 14 1.85 -11.91 3.98
CA HIS A 14 3.17 -11.76 3.36
C HIS A 14 3.38 -10.34 2.83
N LEU A 15 2.39 -9.79 2.13
CA LEU A 15 2.45 -8.43 1.60
C LEU A 15 2.63 -7.39 2.72
N SER A 16 1.88 -7.53 3.81
CA SER A 16 2.00 -6.63 4.98
C SER A 16 3.39 -6.72 5.62
N HIS A 17 3.93 -7.94 5.76
CA HIS A 17 5.27 -8.16 6.30
C HIS A 17 6.36 -7.48 5.45
N GLU A 18 6.31 -7.68 4.13
CA GLU A 18 7.32 -7.13 3.22
C GLU A 18 7.23 -5.61 3.11
N ILE A 19 6.02 -5.03 3.05
CA ILE A 19 5.85 -3.58 3.08
C ILE A 19 6.45 -3.01 4.35
N TRP A 20 6.18 -3.62 5.51
CA TRP A 20 6.73 -3.18 6.78
C TRP A 20 8.26 -3.23 6.79
N ASP A 21 8.86 -4.34 6.36
CA ASP A 21 10.31 -4.50 6.31
C ASP A 21 10.98 -3.47 5.39
N LYS A 22 10.44 -3.27 4.18
CA LYS A 22 10.96 -2.29 3.21
C LYS A 22 10.79 -0.85 3.68
N TRP A 23 9.65 -0.53 4.29
CA TRP A 23 9.42 0.78 4.92
C TRP A 23 10.47 1.05 6.01
N ARG A 24 10.69 0.10 6.91
CA ARG A 24 11.67 0.23 8.01
C ARG A 24 13.11 0.37 7.52
N LYS A 25 13.43 -0.20 6.36
CA LYS A 25 14.72 -0.07 5.66
C LYS A 25 14.86 1.25 4.89
N GLY A 26 13.81 2.09 4.84
CA GLY A 26 13.82 3.35 4.10
C GLY A 26 13.81 3.17 2.58
N GLN A 27 13.25 2.06 2.10
CA GLN A 27 13.19 1.72 0.68
C GLN A 27 11.89 2.19 0.01
N LEU A 28 10.92 2.64 0.80
CA LEU A 28 9.61 3.08 0.32
C LEU A 28 9.42 4.56 0.60
N ASP A 29 8.80 5.25 -0.34
CA ASP A 29 8.19 6.56 -0.12
C ASP A 29 6.67 6.39 0.00
N VAL A 30 6.06 7.11 0.96
CA VAL A 30 4.67 6.88 1.35
C VAL A 30 3.93 8.20 1.47
N SER A 31 2.83 8.30 0.72
CA SER A 31 1.90 9.41 0.81
C SER A 31 0.53 8.91 1.24
N MET A 32 -0.17 9.72 2.02
CA MET A 32 -1.58 9.45 2.32
C MET A 32 -2.47 10.05 1.23
N ARG A 33 -3.53 9.34 0.88
CA ARG A 33 -4.55 9.81 -0.05
C ARG A 33 -5.64 10.56 0.71
N ARG A 34 -6.04 11.72 0.18
CA ARG A 34 -7.28 12.42 0.55
C ARG A 34 -8.21 12.55 -0.64
N ASN A 35 -9.48 12.31 -0.38
CA ASN A 35 -10.52 12.60 -1.35
C ASN A 35 -10.98 14.05 -1.15
N THR A 36 -10.89 14.84 -2.21
CA THR A 36 -11.41 16.22 -2.26
C THR A 36 -12.48 16.33 -3.34
N SER A 37 -13.23 17.44 -3.36
CA SER A 37 -14.21 17.72 -4.43
C SER A 37 -13.58 17.70 -5.83
N ASP A 38 -12.30 18.04 -5.93
CA ASP A 38 -11.58 18.17 -7.21
C ASP A 38 -10.84 16.88 -7.59
N GLY A 39 -11.06 15.79 -6.85
CA GLY A 39 -10.40 14.51 -7.05
C GLY A 39 -9.48 14.11 -5.90
N CYS A 40 -8.63 13.13 -6.17
CA CYS A 40 -7.72 12.56 -5.18
C CYS A 40 -6.45 13.39 -5.07
N LYS A 41 -6.04 13.69 -3.85
CA LYS A 41 -4.75 14.32 -3.55
C LYS A 41 -3.89 13.37 -2.74
N TYR A 42 -2.59 13.49 -2.91
CA TYR A 42 -1.61 12.70 -2.19
C TYR A 42 -0.68 13.67 -1.47
N GLU A 43 -0.55 13.52 -0.17
CA GLU A 43 0.31 14.39 0.65
C GLU A 43 1.27 13.52 1.47
N GLU A 44 2.41 14.10 1.83
CA GLU A 44 3.42 13.43 2.64
C GLU A 44 2.81 12.91 3.95
N LEU A 45 3.05 11.63 4.24
CA LEU A 45 2.64 11.01 5.50
C LEU A 45 3.83 11.06 6.47
N PRO A 46 3.70 11.70 7.66
CA PRO A 46 4.78 11.70 8.64
C PRO A 46 5.22 10.29 9.02
N LYS A 47 6.53 10.07 9.15
CA LYS A 47 7.11 8.76 9.44
C LYS A 47 6.47 8.05 10.63
N GLU A 48 6.21 8.77 11.72
CA GLU A 48 5.58 8.21 12.93
C GLU A 48 4.13 7.76 12.70
N ALA A 49 3.43 8.39 11.76
CA ALA A 49 2.07 8.00 11.38
C ALA A 49 2.10 6.77 10.48
N ALA A 50 2.99 6.74 9.49
CA ALA A 50 3.23 5.56 8.66
C ALA A 50 3.65 4.34 9.50
N ASP A 51 4.56 4.53 10.46
CA ASP A 51 4.97 3.49 11.41
C ASP A 51 3.76 2.89 12.12
N LYS A 52 2.84 3.71 12.64
CA LYS A 52 1.62 3.23 13.33
C LYS A 52 0.60 2.57 12.42
N ILE A 53 0.53 2.97 11.15
CA ILE A 53 -0.42 2.40 10.19
C ILE A 53 0.07 1.02 9.74
N PHE A 54 1.36 0.89 9.41
CA PHE A 54 1.92 -0.41 9.04
C PHE A 54 2.10 -1.35 10.24
N ASP A 55 2.40 -0.81 11.43
CA ASP A 55 2.46 -1.58 12.68
C ASP A 55 1.05 -1.87 13.21
N GLY A 56 0.43 -2.93 12.67
CA GLY A 56 -0.85 -3.46 13.14
C GLY A 56 -2.07 -3.07 12.31
N GLY A 57 -1.89 -2.37 11.19
CA GLY A 57 -2.94 -2.20 10.18
C GLY A 57 -3.12 -3.47 9.33
N GLU A 58 -4.36 -3.74 8.93
CA GLU A 58 -4.70 -4.85 8.04
C GLU A 58 -4.88 -4.35 6.60
N ILE A 59 -4.08 -4.86 5.67
CA ILE A 59 -4.26 -4.60 4.24
C ILE A 59 -5.48 -5.38 3.74
N HIS A 60 -6.52 -4.66 3.30
CA HIS A 60 -7.74 -5.27 2.75
C HIS A 60 -7.85 -5.10 1.23
N SER A 61 -7.20 -4.09 0.65
CA SER A 61 -7.12 -3.86 -0.80
C SER A 61 -5.74 -3.38 -1.24
N CYS A 62 -5.38 -3.71 -2.49
CA CYS A 62 -4.17 -3.22 -3.13
C CYS A 62 -4.38 -3.06 -4.65
N GLU A 63 -3.78 -2.04 -5.26
CA GLU A 63 -3.89 -1.77 -6.70
C GLU A 63 -2.58 -1.16 -7.21
N ASP A 64 -2.03 -1.69 -8.31
CA ASP A 64 -0.89 -1.09 -9.00
C ASP A 64 -1.36 0.02 -9.95
N LEU A 65 -0.61 1.12 -9.96
CA LEU A 65 -0.90 2.28 -10.80
C LEU A 65 0.38 3.00 -11.22
N ALA A 66 0.27 3.85 -12.24
CA ALA A 66 1.30 4.85 -12.50
C ALA A 66 1.24 5.93 -11.42
N ASP A 67 2.39 6.44 -10.98
CA ASP A 67 2.45 7.43 -9.91
C ASP A 67 1.59 8.66 -10.26
N PRO A 68 0.48 8.89 -9.53
CA PRO A 68 -0.45 9.98 -9.84
C PRO A 68 0.09 11.37 -9.43
N THR A 69 1.26 11.44 -8.80
CA THR A 69 1.90 12.69 -8.37
C THR A 69 2.95 13.20 -9.35
N GLU A 70 3.38 12.37 -10.30
CA GLU A 70 4.40 12.72 -11.28
C GLU A 70 3.79 13.15 -12.62
N VAL A 71 4.38 14.19 -13.23
CA VAL A 71 3.93 14.73 -14.53
C VAL A 71 4.48 13.90 -15.71
N ILE A 72 5.54 13.13 -15.47
CA ILE A 72 6.17 12.26 -16.47
C ILE A 72 6.12 10.82 -15.95
N SER A 73 5.25 10.02 -16.57
CA SER A 73 4.93 8.63 -16.24
C SER A 73 6.04 7.64 -16.63
N ASP A 74 7.30 7.94 -16.34
CA ASP A 74 8.37 6.95 -16.48
C ASP A 74 8.31 5.99 -15.27
N ARG A 75 7.42 5.00 -15.37
CA ARG A 75 7.32 3.75 -14.58
C ARG A 75 7.88 3.80 -13.15
N TYR A 76 7.52 4.79 -12.35
CA TYR A 76 7.80 4.71 -10.92
C TYR A 76 6.82 3.70 -10.33
N ALA A 77 7.32 2.51 -9.99
CA ALA A 77 6.49 1.44 -9.46
C ALA A 77 5.81 1.92 -8.17
N CYS A 78 4.48 1.93 -8.17
CA CYS A 78 3.71 2.31 -7.01
C CYS A 78 2.40 1.54 -6.94
N SER A 79 1.88 1.46 -5.72
CA SER A 79 0.59 0.85 -5.45
C SER A 79 -0.19 1.66 -4.44
N LEU A 80 -1.52 1.62 -4.56
CA LEU A 80 -2.43 2.02 -3.51
C LEU A 80 -2.69 0.84 -2.59
N TYR A 81 -2.68 1.08 -1.28
CA TYR A 81 -3.05 0.12 -0.26
C TYR A 81 -4.20 0.68 0.58
N GLY A 82 -5.31 -0.04 0.63
CA GLY A 82 -6.36 0.17 1.63
C GLY A 82 -5.99 -0.59 2.90
N ILE A 83 -5.93 0.13 4.01
CA ILE A 83 -5.51 -0.39 5.30
C ILE A 83 -6.56 -0.03 6.36
N THR A 84 -7.04 -1.06 7.06
CA THR A 84 -7.86 -0.91 8.26
C THR A 84 -6.93 -0.82 9.46
N THR A 85 -6.89 0.33 10.11
CA THR A 85 -6.06 0.58 11.30
C THR A 85 -6.76 0.11 12.58
N PHE A 86 -6.00 -0.34 13.59
CA PHE A 86 -6.57 -0.80 14.87
C PHE A 86 -7.28 0.32 15.66
N LYS A 87 -6.81 1.56 15.54
CA LYS A 87 -7.39 2.75 16.19
C LYS A 87 -7.72 3.80 15.14
N PRO A 88 -8.75 4.64 15.39
CA PRO A 88 -9.03 5.78 14.54
C PRO A 88 -7.78 6.56 14.14
N SER A 89 -7.64 6.81 12.84
CA SER A 89 -6.53 7.52 12.23
C SER A 89 -6.95 8.93 11.84
N GLY A 90 -6.12 9.92 12.13
CA GLY A 90 -6.28 11.27 11.60
C GLY A 90 -6.05 11.37 10.09
N TYR A 91 -5.69 10.26 9.46
CA TYR A 91 -5.48 10.12 8.02
C TYR A 91 -6.55 9.25 7.36
N ALA A 92 -7.67 9.02 8.04
CA ALA A 92 -8.81 8.31 7.48
C ALA A 92 -9.30 8.99 6.20
N ILE A 93 -9.71 8.18 5.23
CA ILE A 93 -10.18 8.68 3.93
C ILE A 93 -11.57 9.32 4.02
N GLU A 94 -12.39 8.82 4.95
CA GLU A 94 -13.77 9.26 5.18
C GLU A 94 -14.02 9.37 6.70
N GLU A 95 -14.72 10.42 7.12
CA GLU A 95 -15.01 10.66 8.55
C GLU A 95 -15.86 9.54 9.17
N ASP A 96 -16.77 8.95 8.38
CA ASP A 96 -17.63 7.85 8.80
C ASP A 96 -16.88 6.52 8.96
N PHE A 97 -15.67 6.43 8.39
CA PHE A 97 -14.81 5.25 8.45
C PHE A 97 -13.45 5.62 9.04
N PRO A 98 -13.38 5.97 10.33
CA PRO A 98 -12.21 6.59 10.94
C PRO A 98 -10.99 5.66 11.03
N ASN A 99 -11.16 4.37 10.73
CA ASN A 99 -10.10 3.38 10.73
C ASN A 99 -9.54 3.10 9.33
N GLU A 100 -10.21 3.58 8.27
CA GLU A 100 -9.88 3.26 6.88
C GLU A 100 -8.94 4.31 6.30
N VAL A 101 -7.71 3.90 5.98
CA VAL A 101 -6.72 4.77 5.34
C VAL A 101 -6.35 4.21 3.97
N VAL A 102 -6.03 5.10 3.04
CA VAL A 102 -5.46 4.70 1.74
C VAL A 102 -4.10 5.34 1.58
N LEU A 103 -3.09 4.50 1.39
CA LEU A 103 -1.71 4.92 1.21
C LEU A 103 -1.25 4.67 -0.22
N LEU A 104 -0.62 5.68 -0.82
CA LEU A 104 0.20 5.51 -2.02
C LEU A 104 1.62 5.17 -1.58
N VAL A 105 2.11 4.02 -1.98
CA VAL A 105 3.44 3.52 -1.67
C VAL A 105 4.24 3.44 -2.97
N ARG A 106 5.40 4.08 -2.99
CA ARG A 106 6.30 4.18 -4.15
C ARG A 106 7.61 3.46 -3.89
N GLY A 107 8.25 3.06 -4.99
CA GLY A 107 9.53 2.35 -4.98
C GLY A 107 9.38 0.83 -4.94
N TRP A 108 8.14 0.32 -4.79
CA TRP A 108 7.82 -1.10 -4.83
C TRP A 108 6.31 -1.31 -5.03
N SER A 109 5.96 -2.11 -6.02
CA SER A 109 4.57 -2.42 -6.40
C SER A 109 4.09 -3.80 -5.93
N VAL A 110 2.79 -4.09 -6.08
CA VAL A 110 2.24 -5.44 -5.86
C VAL A 110 2.81 -6.42 -6.89
N ALA A 111 3.03 -5.99 -8.14
CA ALA A 111 3.72 -6.79 -9.14
C ALA A 111 5.15 -7.16 -8.71
N ASP A 112 5.91 -6.21 -8.15
CA ASP A 112 7.24 -6.48 -7.61
C ASP A 112 7.18 -7.47 -6.44
N PHE A 113 6.20 -7.31 -5.54
CA PHE A 113 5.94 -8.29 -4.47
C PHE A 113 5.66 -9.68 -5.02
N MET A 114 4.82 -9.80 -6.05
CA MET A 114 4.49 -11.08 -6.64
C MET A 114 5.70 -11.75 -7.29
N SER A 115 6.54 -10.98 -7.98
CA SER A 115 7.82 -11.49 -8.50
C SER A 115 8.74 -11.95 -7.36
N ASP A 116 8.93 -11.09 -6.34
CA ASP A 116 9.78 -11.36 -5.18
C ASP A 116 9.32 -12.60 -4.40
N TRP A 117 8.02 -12.76 -4.21
CA TRP A 117 7.44 -13.84 -3.40
C TRP A 117 7.44 -15.17 -4.13
N THR A 118 7.06 -15.16 -5.41
CA THR A 118 6.93 -16.39 -6.19
C THR A 118 8.23 -16.80 -6.86
N LYS A 119 9.21 -15.90 -6.96
CA LYS A 119 10.45 -16.04 -7.74
C LYS A 119 10.20 -16.29 -9.23
N PHE A 120 8.99 -15.97 -9.71
CA PHE A 120 8.69 -15.92 -11.13
C PHE A 120 8.90 -14.50 -11.63
N ASP A 121 9.98 -14.30 -12.38
CA ASP A 121 10.08 -13.14 -13.24
C ASP A 121 9.06 -13.33 -14.37
N ALA A 122 8.09 -12.43 -14.48
CA ALA A 122 7.20 -12.36 -15.64
C ALA A 122 8.00 -11.83 -16.84
N VAL A 123 8.93 -12.64 -17.34
CA VAL A 123 9.58 -12.41 -18.62
C VAL A 123 8.66 -13.05 -19.67
N ASP A 124 8.18 -12.25 -20.62
CA ASP A 124 7.44 -12.73 -21.79
C ASP A 124 8.23 -13.88 -22.45
N ASP A 125 7.57 -15.02 -22.66
CA ASP A 125 7.98 -16.02 -23.67
C ASP A 125 7.69 -15.50 -25.08
#